data_AF-A0A929I4A5-F1
#
_entry.id   AF-A0A929I4A5-F1
#
_cell.length_a   1.000
_cell.length_b   1.000
_cell.length_c   1.000
_cell.angle_alpha   90.00
_cell.angle_beta   90.00
_cell.angle_gamma   90.00
#
_symmetry.space_group_name_H-M   'P 1'
#
loop_
_entity.id
_entity.type
_entity.pdbx_description
1 polymer ?
#
loop_
_entity_poly.entity_id
_entity_poly.type
_entity_poly.pdbx_seq_one_letter_code
_entity_poly.pdbx_strand_id
1 'polypeptide(L)'
;MRTKKFTYTLLLATLLVSIGYSKSLSNPKNGDSMKSPVLLSGTPLWSPTLKSRAITAENKTGAVGQGGQEKNGRKGLPCLWKFKKDQVYTFAEIEGPGMIRHIWITVQNTGPEKMRNLILRFYWDDQETPSVEAPLSDFFGVSHGRTAAYESEYVTMPEGKGFNCYFPMPFAKKAKLTITNETGEDAGMFFYQVDYT
;
A
#
# COMPACT_ATOMS: atom_id res chain seq x y z
N MET A 1 60.47 -4.55 3.37
CA MET A 1 60.58 -3.78 2.10
C MET A 1 59.32 -4.03 1.27
N ARG A 2 58.73 -2.97 0.69
CA ARG A 2 57.42 -2.86 0.00
C ARG A 2 56.16 -2.78 0.87
N THR A 3 55.94 -1.57 1.41
CA THR A 3 54.63 -1.02 1.76
C THR A 3 53.89 -0.60 0.48
N LYS A 4 52.65 -1.07 0.29
CA LYS A 4 51.78 -0.60 -0.81
C LYS A 4 50.94 0.57 -0.28
N LYS A 5 51.17 1.77 -0.82
CA LYS A 5 50.32 2.95 -0.61
C LYS A 5 49.09 2.81 -1.51
N PHE A 6 47.89 2.80 -0.93
CA PHE A 6 46.63 2.98 -1.63
C PHE A 6 46.14 4.40 -1.39
N THR A 7 46.07 5.18 -2.47
CA THR A 7 45.65 6.58 -2.46
C THR A 7 44.14 6.64 -2.61
N TYR A 8 43.44 7.25 -1.65
CA TYR A 8 42.01 7.56 -1.75
C TYR A 8 41.83 8.87 -2.52
N THR A 9 41.08 8.83 -3.63
CA THR A 9 40.60 10.04 -4.33
C THR A 9 39.08 10.02 -4.28
N LEU A 10 38.53 10.90 -3.43
CA LEU A 10 37.12 11.22 -3.32
C LEU A 10 36.73 12.06 -4.55
N LEU A 11 35.72 11.67 -5.30
CA LEU A 11 35.15 12.48 -6.38
C LEU A 11 33.63 12.55 -6.19
N LEU A 12 33.19 13.68 -5.64
CA LEU A 12 31.81 14.10 -5.53
C LEU A 12 31.34 14.54 -6.93
N ALA A 13 30.30 13.90 -7.47
CA ALA A 13 29.63 14.36 -8.69
C ALA A 13 28.12 14.44 -8.46
N THR A 14 27.66 15.63 -8.14
CA THR A 14 26.26 16.06 -8.19
C THR A 14 25.82 16.11 -9.66
N LEU A 15 24.77 15.35 -10.02
CA LEU A 15 24.17 15.39 -11.34
C LEU A 15 22.69 15.80 -11.21
N LEU A 16 22.47 17.10 -11.35
CA LEU A 16 21.18 17.70 -11.69
C LEU A 16 20.89 17.39 -13.17
N VAL A 17 19.85 16.61 -13.45
CA VAL A 17 19.29 16.49 -14.80
C VAL A 17 17.93 17.17 -14.81
N SER A 18 17.95 18.46 -15.11
CA SER A 18 16.81 19.22 -15.62
C SER A 18 17.06 19.47 -17.11
N ILE A 19 16.56 18.56 -17.96
CA ILE A 19 16.52 18.78 -19.41
C ILE A 19 15.06 18.89 -19.83
N GLY A 20 14.74 20.08 -20.30
CA GLY A 20 13.40 20.48 -20.74
C GLY A 20 12.88 19.65 -21.91
N TYR A 21 11.65 19.18 -21.76
CA TYR A 21 10.78 18.87 -22.88
C TYR A 21 9.93 20.11 -23.19
N SER A 22 10.50 21.07 -23.94
CA SER A 22 9.69 22.00 -24.72
C SER A 22 9.52 21.39 -26.11
N LYS A 23 8.47 20.59 -26.27
CA LYS A 23 7.93 20.27 -27.60
C LYS A 23 6.62 21.01 -27.76
N SER A 24 6.65 21.97 -28.68
CA SER A 24 5.52 22.65 -29.30
C SER A 24 4.37 21.66 -29.54
N LEU A 25 3.27 21.84 -28.81
CA LEU A 25 2.01 21.19 -29.10
C LEU A 25 1.29 22.06 -30.14
N SER A 26 1.15 21.50 -31.34
CA SER A 26 0.27 22.03 -32.38
C SER A 26 -1.15 22.21 -31.83
N ASN A 27 -1.71 23.39 -32.06
CA ASN A 27 -3.02 23.82 -31.60
C ASN A 27 -4.13 22.87 -32.08
N PRO A 28 -4.90 22.20 -31.20
CA PRO A 28 -6.09 21.46 -31.63
C PRO A 28 -7.20 22.45 -32.01
N LYS A 29 -7.71 22.31 -33.23
CA LYS A 29 -8.88 23.05 -33.72
C LYS A 29 -10.14 22.55 -32.99
N ASN A 30 -10.94 23.52 -32.52
CA ASN A 30 -12.37 23.47 -32.23
C ASN A 30 -12.93 22.32 -31.37
N GLY A 31 -13.48 22.65 -30.19
CA GLY A 31 -14.78 22.11 -29.80
C GLY A 31 -14.99 21.56 -28.40
N ASP A 32 -13.96 21.21 -27.62
CA ASP A 32 -14.16 20.65 -26.28
C ASP A 32 -13.25 21.33 -25.26
N SER A 33 -13.83 22.19 -24.41
CA SER A 33 -13.14 22.75 -23.25
C SER A 33 -13.02 21.68 -22.16
N MET A 34 -12.07 20.75 -22.28
CA MET A 34 -11.60 20.02 -21.11
C MET A 34 -10.92 21.03 -20.20
N LYS A 35 -11.61 21.41 -19.12
CA LYS A 35 -11.06 22.26 -18.06
C LYS A 35 -9.76 21.63 -17.59
N SER A 36 -8.64 22.31 -17.82
CA SER A 36 -7.34 21.91 -17.28
C SER A 36 -7.50 21.64 -15.79
N PRO A 37 -7.08 20.48 -15.26
CA PRO A 37 -7.30 20.15 -13.88
C PRO A 37 -6.62 21.21 -13.00
N VAL A 38 -7.39 21.75 -12.05
CA VAL A 38 -6.82 22.64 -11.04
C VAL A 38 -5.79 21.84 -10.26
N LEU A 39 -4.55 22.32 -10.23
CA LEU A 39 -3.43 21.66 -9.56
C LEU A 39 -3.29 22.24 -8.15
N LEU A 40 -3.36 21.40 -7.12
CA LEU A 40 -2.76 21.73 -5.84
C LEU A 40 -1.35 21.12 -5.86
N SER A 41 -0.32 21.96 -5.82
CA SER A 41 1.10 21.56 -5.81
C SER A 41 1.50 20.51 -6.88
N GLY A 42 0.92 20.57 -8.08
CA GLY A 42 1.27 19.68 -9.20
C GLY A 42 0.44 18.39 -9.29
N THR A 43 -0.47 18.12 -8.35
CA THR A 43 -1.42 17.00 -8.46
C THR A 43 -2.75 17.51 -9.00
N PRO A 44 -3.30 16.91 -10.07
CA PRO A 44 -4.63 17.27 -10.55
C PRO A 44 -5.68 16.96 -9.48
N LEU A 45 -6.43 17.98 -9.05
CA LEU A 45 -7.55 17.82 -8.11
C LEU A 45 -8.62 16.86 -8.63
N TRP A 46 -8.69 16.68 -9.95
CA TRP A 46 -9.58 15.75 -10.61
C TRP A 46 -8.92 15.20 -11.87
N SER A 47 -9.10 13.90 -12.12
CA SER A 47 -8.68 13.25 -13.35
C SER A 47 -9.85 12.46 -13.95
N PRO A 48 -10.16 12.63 -15.24
CA PRO A 48 -11.20 11.83 -15.89
C PRO A 48 -10.81 10.36 -16.08
N THR A 49 -9.52 10.04 -15.97
CA THR A 49 -8.99 8.68 -16.22
C THR A 49 -8.76 7.88 -14.95
N LEU A 50 -8.47 8.52 -13.82
CA LEU A 50 -8.22 7.83 -12.55
C LEU A 50 -9.53 7.42 -11.88
N LYS A 51 -9.59 6.17 -11.43
CA LYS A 51 -10.79 5.61 -10.80
C LYS A 51 -10.43 5.11 -9.41
N SER A 52 -10.81 5.86 -8.38
CA SER A 52 -10.62 5.41 -7.00
C SER A 52 -11.47 4.18 -6.68
N ARG A 53 -10.88 3.23 -5.97
CA ARG A 53 -11.47 1.96 -5.55
C ARG A 53 -10.98 1.62 -4.15
N ALA A 54 -11.81 0.91 -3.39
CA ALA A 54 -11.50 0.46 -2.03
C ALA A 54 -11.85 -1.01 -1.89
N ILE A 55 -10.86 -1.83 -1.52
CA ILE A 55 -11.05 -3.23 -1.16
C ILE A 55 -11.14 -3.33 0.35
N THR A 56 -12.19 -3.99 0.83
CA THR A 56 -12.43 -4.23 2.26
C THR A 56 -12.92 -5.67 2.46
N ALA A 57 -13.17 -6.08 3.71
CA ALA A 57 -13.80 -7.36 3.99
C ALA A 57 -15.20 -7.48 3.33
N GLU A 58 -15.94 -6.38 3.18
CA GLU A 58 -17.27 -6.35 2.54
C GLU A 58 -17.19 -6.30 1.01
N ASN A 59 -16.15 -5.69 0.45
CA ASN A 59 -15.96 -5.53 -0.98
C ASN A 59 -14.59 -6.05 -1.38
N LYS A 60 -14.45 -7.38 -1.47
CA LYS A 60 -13.16 -8.04 -1.72
C LYS A 60 -12.55 -7.75 -3.09
N THR A 61 -13.38 -7.39 -4.08
CA THR A 61 -12.94 -7.06 -5.44
C THR A 61 -12.75 -5.55 -5.65
N GLY A 62 -13.26 -4.73 -4.72
CA GLY A 62 -13.28 -3.28 -4.88
C GLY A 62 -14.25 -2.77 -5.96
N ALA A 63 -15.17 -3.61 -6.44
CA ALA A 63 -16.11 -3.24 -7.48
C ALA A 63 -17.06 -2.12 -7.06
N VAL A 64 -17.50 -1.31 -8.03
CA VAL A 64 -18.34 -0.12 -7.77
C VAL A 64 -19.68 -0.53 -7.17
N GLY A 65 -20.05 0.12 -6.07
CA GLY A 65 -21.34 -0.10 -5.40
C GLY A 65 -21.47 -1.43 -4.66
N GLN A 66 -20.40 -2.23 -4.54
CA GLN A 66 -20.48 -3.56 -3.92
C GLN A 66 -20.21 -3.60 -2.41
N GLY A 67 -19.95 -2.45 -1.77
CA GLY A 67 -19.87 -2.37 -0.30
C GLY A 67 -21.24 -2.44 0.38
N GLY A 68 -21.30 -2.98 1.60
CA GLY A 68 -22.52 -2.98 2.44
C GLY A 68 -23.70 -3.82 1.91
N GLN A 69 -23.48 -4.72 0.94
CA GLN A 69 -24.55 -5.48 0.29
C GLN A 69 -25.20 -6.54 1.19
N GLU A 70 -24.45 -7.08 2.17
CA GLU A 70 -24.91 -8.20 3.00
C GLU A 70 -26.05 -7.84 3.97
N LYS A 71 -26.17 -6.58 4.40
CA LYS A 71 -27.23 -6.13 5.33
C LYS A 71 -28.03 -4.93 4.81
N ASN A 72 -28.50 -5.00 3.56
CA ASN A 72 -29.37 -3.98 2.95
C ASN A 72 -28.77 -2.57 3.05
N GLY A 73 -27.50 -2.41 2.71
CA GLY A 73 -26.76 -1.15 2.82
C GLY A 73 -26.16 -0.86 4.19
N ARG A 74 -26.42 -1.69 5.21
CA ARG A 74 -25.72 -1.64 6.50
C ARG A 74 -24.46 -2.51 6.46
N LYS A 75 -23.55 -2.24 7.39
CA LYS A 75 -22.31 -3.02 7.58
C LYS A 75 -22.64 -4.47 7.94
N GLY A 76 -22.32 -5.40 7.05
CA GLY A 76 -22.52 -6.84 7.18
C GLY A 76 -21.28 -7.58 7.67
N LEU A 77 -20.13 -7.30 7.06
CA LEU A 77 -18.86 -8.00 7.32
C LEU A 77 -17.73 -7.01 7.60
N PRO A 78 -17.60 -6.53 8.86
CA PRO A 78 -16.64 -5.48 9.18
C PRO A 78 -15.18 -5.93 9.11
N CYS A 79 -14.95 -7.23 9.29
CA CYS A 79 -13.63 -7.85 9.35
C CYS A 79 -13.74 -9.34 9.04
N LEU A 80 -12.59 -9.96 8.85
CA LEU A 80 -12.49 -11.41 9.01
C LEU A 80 -12.58 -11.74 10.50
N TRP A 81 -13.72 -12.28 10.95
CA TRP A 81 -13.98 -12.59 12.36
C TRP A 81 -13.09 -13.68 12.96
N LYS A 82 -12.61 -14.59 12.12
CA LYS A 82 -11.79 -15.74 12.51
C LYS A 82 -10.63 -15.87 11.55
N PHE A 83 -9.54 -15.16 11.82
CA PHE A 83 -8.29 -15.37 11.11
C PHE A 83 -7.57 -16.59 11.72
N LYS A 84 -7.72 -17.74 11.07
CA LYS A 84 -7.31 -19.03 11.63
C LYS A 84 -5.79 -19.17 11.66
N LYS A 85 -5.30 -20.04 12.55
CA LYS A 85 -3.90 -20.50 12.54
C LYS A 85 -3.52 -21.03 11.15
N ASP A 86 -2.31 -20.70 10.70
CA ASP A 86 -1.68 -21.10 9.43
C ASP A 86 -2.46 -20.67 8.17
N GLN A 87 -3.49 -19.83 8.34
CA GLN A 87 -4.27 -19.32 7.23
C GLN A 87 -3.48 -18.28 6.46
N VAL A 88 -3.37 -18.49 5.15
CA VAL A 88 -3.01 -17.45 4.19
C VAL A 88 -4.30 -16.78 3.73
N TYR A 89 -4.43 -15.48 3.94
CA TYR A 89 -5.57 -14.70 3.50
C TYR A 89 -5.12 -13.66 2.47
N THR A 90 -5.69 -13.73 1.27
CA THR A 90 -5.51 -12.70 0.24
C THR A 90 -6.50 -11.58 0.52
N PHE A 91 -6.00 -10.46 1.04
CA PHE A 91 -6.85 -9.34 1.45
C PHE A 91 -7.02 -8.29 0.34
N ALA A 92 -6.16 -8.30 -0.68
CA ALA A 92 -6.41 -7.58 -1.92
C ALA A 92 -5.82 -8.35 -3.11
N GLU A 93 -6.59 -8.41 -4.19
CA GLU A 93 -6.15 -8.91 -5.48
C GLU A 93 -6.75 -8.01 -6.55
N ILE A 94 -5.89 -7.31 -7.29
CA ILE A 94 -6.25 -6.25 -8.23
C ILE A 94 -5.67 -6.62 -9.59
N GLU A 95 -6.53 -6.68 -10.60
CA GLU A 95 -6.16 -6.94 -11.99
C GLU A 95 -6.08 -5.63 -12.78
N GLY A 96 -5.15 -5.57 -13.73
CA GLY A 96 -4.86 -4.39 -14.55
C GLY A 96 -3.81 -3.45 -13.95
N PRO A 97 -3.46 -2.36 -14.66
CA PRO A 97 -2.56 -1.35 -14.15
C PRO A 97 -3.23 -0.51 -13.06
N GLY A 98 -2.46 -0.11 -12.05
CA GLY A 98 -2.96 0.73 -10.98
C GLY A 98 -1.88 1.15 -10.00
N MET A 99 -2.31 1.83 -8.94
CA MET A 99 -1.42 2.19 -7.84
C MET A 99 -2.17 2.12 -6.51
N ILE A 100 -1.65 1.34 -5.58
CA ILE A 100 -2.13 1.36 -4.19
C ILE A 100 -1.66 2.68 -3.57
N ARG A 101 -2.59 3.36 -2.91
CA ARG A 101 -2.41 4.70 -2.33
C ARG A 101 -2.52 4.69 -0.82
N HIS A 102 -3.29 3.77 -0.27
CA HIS A 102 -3.47 3.66 1.16
C HIS A 102 -3.78 2.21 1.55
N ILE A 103 -3.14 1.74 2.63
CA ILE A 103 -3.43 0.49 3.28
C ILE A 103 -3.70 0.81 4.75
N TRP A 104 -4.89 0.42 5.22
CA TRP A 104 -5.23 0.42 6.64
C TRP A 104 -5.45 -1.02 7.11
N ILE A 105 -4.86 -1.38 8.25
CA ILE A 105 -5.05 -2.68 8.89
C ILE A 105 -5.31 -2.45 10.38
N THR A 106 -6.17 -3.26 11.00
CA THR A 106 -6.24 -3.39 12.46
C THR A 106 -6.38 -4.85 12.82
N VAL A 107 -5.58 -5.27 13.81
CA VAL A 107 -5.66 -6.58 14.44
C VAL A 107 -5.72 -6.42 15.95
N GLN A 108 -6.20 -7.44 16.64
CA GLN A 108 -6.10 -7.48 18.08
C GLN A 108 -4.63 -7.61 18.48
N ASN A 109 -4.14 -6.73 19.37
CA ASN A 109 -2.80 -6.87 19.93
C ASN A 109 -2.81 -8.04 20.93
N THR A 110 -2.16 -9.15 20.55
CA THR A 110 -2.03 -10.37 21.36
C THR A 110 -0.63 -10.53 21.97
N GLY A 111 0.21 -9.51 21.87
CA GLY A 111 1.55 -9.45 22.45
C GLY A 111 2.68 -9.51 21.40
N PRO A 112 3.91 -9.10 21.77
CA PRO A 112 5.01 -8.89 20.83
C PRO A 112 5.47 -10.12 20.03
N GLU A 113 5.35 -11.31 20.60
CA GLU A 113 5.74 -12.53 19.88
C GLU A 113 4.75 -12.86 18.76
N LYS A 114 3.45 -12.78 19.06
CA LYS A 114 2.39 -13.09 18.11
C LYS A 114 2.30 -12.05 17.01
N MET A 115 2.42 -10.77 17.35
CA MET A 115 2.38 -9.68 16.36
C MET A 115 3.47 -9.81 15.28
N ARG A 116 4.64 -10.37 15.62
CA ARG A 116 5.71 -10.63 14.65
C ARG A 116 5.45 -11.82 13.72
N ASN A 117 4.53 -12.70 14.08
CA ASN A 117 4.17 -13.88 13.31
C ASN A 117 2.94 -13.64 12.41
N LEU A 118 2.51 -12.38 12.25
CA LEU A 118 1.57 -11.99 11.20
C LEU A 118 2.37 -11.48 10.02
N ILE A 119 2.54 -12.30 8.98
CA ILE A 119 3.45 -12.00 7.88
C ILE A 119 2.70 -11.41 6.70
N LEU A 120 3.04 -10.19 6.31
CA LEU A 120 2.57 -9.53 5.11
C LEU A 120 3.43 -9.93 3.91
N ARG A 121 2.80 -10.25 2.78
CA ARG A 121 3.48 -10.53 1.51
C ARG A 121 2.78 -9.83 0.35
N PHE A 122 3.52 -8.99 -0.39
CA PHE A 122 3.01 -8.26 -1.55
C PHE A 122 3.72 -8.72 -2.83
N TYR A 123 2.91 -8.99 -3.85
CA TYR A 123 3.35 -9.49 -5.16
C TYR A 123 2.89 -8.51 -6.23
N TRP A 124 3.78 -8.19 -7.16
CA TRP A 124 3.53 -7.28 -8.28
C TRP A 124 3.68 -8.04 -9.60
N ASP A 125 2.82 -7.75 -10.56
CA ASP A 125 2.94 -8.15 -11.97
C ASP A 125 3.22 -9.65 -12.20
N ASP A 126 2.46 -10.50 -11.51
CA ASP A 126 2.54 -11.97 -11.57
C ASP A 126 3.86 -12.59 -11.11
N GLN A 127 4.65 -11.86 -10.31
CA GLN A 127 5.86 -12.41 -9.70
C GLN A 127 5.53 -13.53 -8.70
N GLU A 128 6.30 -14.62 -8.76
CA GLU A 128 6.18 -15.74 -7.81
C GLU A 128 6.76 -15.40 -6.44
N THR A 129 7.82 -14.58 -6.41
CA THR A 129 8.48 -14.15 -5.17
C THR A 129 7.88 -12.82 -4.71
N PRO A 130 7.51 -12.65 -3.42
CA PRO A 130 7.00 -11.38 -2.94
C PRO A 130 8.09 -10.31 -2.96
N SER A 131 7.75 -9.13 -3.45
CA SER A 131 8.65 -7.95 -3.42
C SER A 131 8.69 -7.30 -2.04
N VAL A 132 7.65 -7.49 -1.23
CA VAL A 132 7.60 -7.07 0.17
C VAL A 132 7.23 -8.29 1.00
N GLU A 133 8.09 -8.66 1.95
CA GLU A 133 7.81 -9.67 2.96
C GLU A 133 8.30 -9.18 4.32
N ALA A 134 7.38 -8.97 5.25
CA ALA A 134 7.71 -8.46 6.58
C ALA A 134 6.63 -8.82 7.61
N PRO A 135 6.99 -8.94 8.89
CA PRO A 135 6.01 -8.90 9.97
C PRO A 135 5.16 -7.64 9.93
N LEU A 136 3.89 -7.76 10.33
CA LEU A 136 2.91 -6.69 10.30
C LEU A 136 3.43 -5.43 11.00
N SER A 137 3.82 -5.52 12.28
CA SER A 137 4.29 -4.36 13.05
C SER A 137 5.52 -3.69 12.45
N ASP A 138 6.46 -4.50 11.96
CA ASP A 138 7.75 -4.04 11.46
C ASP A 138 7.60 -3.31 10.12
N PHE A 139 6.67 -3.74 9.26
CA PHE A 139 6.32 -3.02 8.02
C PHE A 139 5.82 -1.58 8.29
N PHE A 140 5.07 -1.37 9.37
CA PHE A 140 4.53 -0.06 9.74
C PHE A 140 5.47 0.77 10.65
N GLY A 141 6.73 0.36 10.80
CA GLY A 141 7.76 1.13 11.49
C GLY A 141 7.82 0.95 13.01
N VAL A 142 7.06 0.02 13.60
CA VAL A 142 7.16 -0.33 15.02
C VAL A 142 7.72 -1.74 15.16
N SER A 143 9.03 -1.84 15.33
CA SER A 143 9.71 -3.14 15.39
C SER A 143 9.43 -3.93 16.66
N HIS A 144 9.86 -5.19 16.64
CA HIS A 144 9.78 -6.13 17.77
C HIS A 144 8.36 -6.52 18.19
N GLY A 145 7.38 -6.45 17.29
CA GLY A 145 6.00 -6.85 17.58
C GLY A 145 5.25 -5.90 18.51
N ARG A 146 5.85 -4.76 18.82
CA ARG A 146 5.20 -3.76 19.67
C ARG A 146 4.19 -2.96 18.85
N THR A 147 3.30 -2.31 19.56
CA THR A 147 2.47 -1.24 19.00
C THR A 147 2.75 0.02 19.80
N ALA A 148 2.85 1.15 19.13
CA ALA A 148 3.16 2.44 19.73
C ALA A 148 2.49 3.54 18.93
N ALA A 149 2.02 4.57 19.62
CA ALA A 149 1.54 5.77 18.95
C ALA A 149 2.71 6.41 18.20
N TYR A 150 2.58 6.49 16.87
CA TYR A 150 3.62 7.02 16.00
C TYR A 150 3.00 7.62 14.74
N GLU A 151 3.60 8.69 14.24
CA GLU A 151 3.19 9.36 13.02
C GLU A 151 4.41 9.69 12.15
N SER A 152 4.29 9.43 10.86
CA SER A 152 5.20 9.86 9.81
C SER A 152 4.41 10.18 8.54
N GLU A 153 5.10 10.70 7.52
CA GLU A 153 4.48 11.00 6.24
C GLU A 153 3.89 9.76 5.56
N TYR A 154 4.56 8.61 5.65
CA TYR A 154 4.18 7.42 4.90
C TYR A 154 3.54 6.33 5.74
N VAL A 155 3.83 6.27 7.05
CA VAL A 155 3.24 5.26 7.94
C VAL A 155 2.82 5.89 9.27
N THR A 156 1.64 5.54 9.76
CA THR A 156 1.13 6.03 11.04
C THR A 156 0.43 4.91 11.81
N MET A 157 0.45 5.03 13.14
CA MET A 157 -0.24 4.15 14.07
C MET A 157 -0.89 5.00 15.17
N PRO A 158 -2.03 5.64 14.91
CA PRO A 158 -2.73 6.47 15.89
C PRO A 158 -3.07 5.69 17.16
N GLU A 159 -2.76 6.24 18.33
CA GLU A 159 -3.01 5.59 19.62
C GLU A 159 -2.37 4.18 19.78
N GLY A 160 -1.36 3.84 18.97
CA GLY A 160 -0.77 2.49 18.97
C GLY A 160 -1.72 1.41 18.46
N LYS A 161 -2.72 1.81 17.65
CA LYS A 161 -3.70 0.98 16.97
C LYS A 161 -3.82 1.47 15.53
N GLY A 162 -4.44 0.70 14.64
CA GLY A 162 -4.68 1.15 13.26
C GLY A 162 -3.40 1.41 12.48
N PHE A 163 -2.92 0.39 11.80
CA PHE A 163 -1.74 0.45 10.96
C PHE A 163 -2.08 1.14 9.62
N ASN A 164 -1.59 2.36 9.38
CA ASN A 164 -1.81 3.09 8.12
C ASN A 164 -0.51 3.20 7.33
N CYS A 165 -0.61 3.01 6.02
CA CYS A 165 0.50 3.13 5.07
C CYS A 165 0.04 3.90 3.83
N TYR A 166 0.81 4.91 3.44
CA TYR A 166 0.56 5.83 2.33
C TYR A 166 1.67 5.79 1.26
N PHE A 167 2.56 4.79 1.32
CA PHE A 167 3.53 4.58 0.25
C PHE A 167 2.80 4.37 -1.10
N PRO A 168 3.17 5.10 -2.17
CA PRO A 168 2.63 4.85 -3.49
C PRO A 168 3.23 3.54 -4.04
N MET A 169 2.39 2.54 -4.28
CA MET A 169 2.83 1.22 -4.79
C MET A 169 2.22 0.97 -6.18
N PRO A 170 2.88 1.40 -7.28
CA PRO A 170 2.42 1.16 -8.64
C PRO A 170 2.63 -0.28 -9.09
N PHE A 171 1.73 -0.77 -9.95
CA PHE A 171 1.81 -2.06 -10.62
C PHE A 171 1.22 -1.94 -12.04
N ALA A 172 1.73 -2.74 -12.98
CA ALA A 172 1.37 -2.63 -14.40
C ALA A 172 0.29 -3.64 -14.84
N LYS A 173 0.25 -4.81 -14.21
CA LYS A 173 -0.63 -5.92 -14.58
C LYS A 173 -1.48 -6.41 -13.42
N LYS A 174 -0.86 -6.57 -12.25
CA LYS A 174 -1.54 -7.19 -11.10
C LYS A 174 -0.88 -6.80 -9.78
N ALA A 175 -1.69 -6.62 -8.75
CA ALA A 175 -1.24 -6.55 -7.37
C ALA A 175 -1.94 -7.62 -6.54
N LYS A 176 -1.18 -8.38 -5.76
CA LYS A 176 -1.71 -9.34 -4.80
C LYS A 176 -1.08 -9.11 -3.43
N LEU A 177 -1.92 -8.87 -2.44
CA LEU A 177 -1.51 -8.64 -1.06
C LEU A 177 -2.10 -9.74 -0.18
N THR A 178 -1.22 -10.41 0.56
CA THR A 178 -1.58 -11.51 1.44
C THR A 178 -1.07 -11.29 2.84
N ILE A 179 -1.78 -11.85 3.81
CA ILE A 179 -1.34 -11.96 5.19
C ILE A 179 -1.39 -13.42 5.62
N THR A 180 -0.36 -13.88 6.31
CA THR A 180 -0.27 -15.24 6.85
C THR A 180 -0.27 -15.18 8.37
N ASN A 181 -1.09 -16.02 9.01
CA ASN A 181 -1.10 -16.15 10.46
C ASN A 181 -0.19 -17.30 10.90
N GLU A 182 1.02 -16.97 11.33
CA GLU A 182 2.02 -17.91 11.82
C GLU A 182 2.13 -17.85 13.36
N THR A 183 1.14 -17.26 14.05
CA THR A 183 1.17 -17.01 15.51
C THR A 183 1.12 -18.28 16.37
N GLY A 184 0.75 -19.42 15.77
CA GLY A 184 0.50 -20.67 16.48
C GLY A 184 -0.93 -20.85 17.01
N GLU A 185 -1.79 -19.83 16.88
CA GLU A 185 -3.20 -19.81 17.30
C GLU A 185 -4.07 -18.99 16.34
N ASP A 186 -5.38 -18.91 16.61
CA ASP A 186 -6.30 -18.06 15.83
C ASP A 186 -6.10 -16.58 16.23
N ALA A 187 -5.79 -15.71 15.26
CA ALA A 187 -5.48 -14.29 15.48
C ALA A 187 -6.73 -13.40 15.68
N GLY A 188 -7.92 -14.01 15.82
CA GLY A 188 -9.18 -13.29 16.06
C GLY A 188 -9.63 -12.43 14.87
N MET A 189 -9.88 -11.15 15.13
CA MET A 189 -10.43 -10.20 14.16
C MET A 189 -9.34 -9.52 13.32
N PHE A 190 -9.45 -9.61 11.99
CA PHE A 190 -8.58 -8.91 11.04
C PHE A 190 -9.39 -7.90 10.20
N PHE A 191 -9.17 -6.61 10.47
CA PHE A 191 -9.77 -5.49 9.74
C PHE A 191 -8.77 -4.95 8.73
N TYR A 192 -9.25 -4.60 7.55
CA TYR A 192 -8.40 -3.99 6.53
C TYR A 192 -9.20 -3.14 5.55
N GLN A 193 -8.50 -2.20 4.93
CA GLN A 193 -8.93 -1.44 3.76
C GLN A 193 -7.70 -1.19 2.87
N VAL A 194 -7.86 -1.40 1.56
CA VAL A 194 -6.83 -1.10 0.57
C VAL A 194 -7.44 -0.18 -0.47
N ASP A 195 -6.95 1.06 -0.53
CA ASP A 195 -7.41 2.07 -1.48
C ASP A 195 -6.40 2.17 -2.64
N TYR A 196 -6.92 2.16 -3.87
CA TYR A 196 -6.12 2.23 -5.08
C TYR A 196 -6.81 3.05 -6.17
N THR A 197 -6.04 3.44 -7.20
CA THR A 197 -6.55 4.13 -8.39
C THR A 197 -6.11 3.48 -9.68
#